data_AF-A0A969HII7-F1
#
_entry.id   AF-A0A969HII7-F1
#
_cell.length_a   1.000
_cell.length_b   1.000
_cell.length_c   1.000
_cell.angle_alpha   90.00
_cell.angle_beta   90.00
_cell.angle_gamma   90.00
#
_symmetry.space_group_name_H-M   'P 1'
#
loop_
_entity.id
_entity.type
_entity.pdbx_description
1 polymer ?
#
loop_
_entity_poly.entity_id
_entity_poly.type
_entity_poly.pdbx_seq_one_letter_code
_entity_poly.pdbx_strand_id
1 'polypeptide(L)' 'MIWYHYLPRRLQYALPYIVSLSTILLFGIMLVVSVQMVRLGMEEISPSLHLPMALAFVSMGVLSLGMVFYSILHLIKIKK' A
#
# COMPACT_ATOMS: atom_id res chain seq x y z
N MET A 1 2.05 3.75 21.00
CA MET A 1 2.85 4.89 20.49
C MET A 1 3.26 5.80 21.66
N ILE A 2 3.99 5.28 22.66
CA ILE A 2 4.40 6.07 23.84
C ILE A 2 5.66 6.89 23.54
N TRP A 3 6.47 6.47 22.56
CA TRP A 3 7.76 7.08 22.24
C TRP A 3 7.69 8.30 21.31
N TYR A 4 6.58 8.50 20.58
CA TYR A 4 6.47 9.55 19.56
C TYR A 4 6.56 10.97 20.15
N HIS A 5 6.06 11.15 21.37
CA HIS A 5 6.08 12.45 22.05
C HIS A 5 7.47 12.88 22.52
N TYR A 6 8.44 11.95 22.61
CA TYR A 6 9.83 12.28 22.96
C TYR A 6 10.68 12.67 21.74
N LEU A 7 10.15 12.53 20.51
CA LEU A 7 10.89 12.92 19.32
C LEU A 7 10.91 14.45 19.15
N PRO A 8 12.00 15.01 18.62
CA PRO A 8 12.09 16.43 18.35
C PRO A 8 11.02 16.85 17.32
N ARG A 9 10.44 18.05 17.53
CA ARG A 9 9.31 18.59 16.75
C ARG A 9 9.49 18.44 15.23
N ARG A 10 10.70 18.67 14.69
CA ARG A 10 11.01 18.52 13.26
C ARG A 10 10.78 17.09 12.75
N LEU A 11 11.18 16.08 13.52
CA LEU A 11 10.98 14.67 13.19
C LEU A 11 9.51 14.26 13.28
N GLN A 12 8.75 14.82 14.22
CA GLN A 12 7.30 14.58 14.32
C GLN A 12 6.52 15.10 13.10
N TYR A 13 7.05 16.06 12.35
CA TYR A 13 6.44 16.52 11.09
C TYR A 13 7.01 15.78 9.87
N ALA A 14 8.32 15.47 9.87
CA ALA A 14 8.97 14.79 8.76
C ALA A 14 8.57 13.30 8.65
N LEU A 15 8.49 12.58 9.77
CA LEU A 15 8.15 11.15 9.80
C LEU A 15 6.81 10.82 9.12
N PRO A 16 5.67 11.44 9.50
CA PRO A 16 4.39 11.10 8.89
C PRO A 16 4.36 11.45 7.40
N TYR A 17 5.11 12.47 6.97
CA TYR A 17 5.27 12.81 5.56
C TYR A 17 6.05 11.73 4.80
N ILE A 18 7.21 11.30 5.31
CA ILE A 18 8.05 10.25 4.72
C ILE A 18 7.29 8.92 4.67
N VAL A 19 6.59 8.56 5.75
CA VAL A 19 5.78 7.34 5.82
C VAL A 19 4.70 7.38 4.73
N SER A 20 3.96 8.48 4.61
CA SER A 20 2.91 8.60 3.59
C SER A 20 3.50 8.51 2.18
N LEU A 21 4.62 9.19 1.92
CA LEU A 21 5.28 9.17 0.62
C LEU A 21 5.79 7.77 0.26
N SER A 22 6.46 7.09 1.18
CA SER A 22 6.94 5.72 1.00
C SER A 22 5.79 4.73 0.81
N THR A 23 4.67 4.92 1.50
CA THR A 23 3.47 4.09 1.34
C THR A 23 2.87 4.25 -0.05
N ILE A 24 2.76 5.49 -0.55
CA ILE A 24 2.30 5.76 -1.93
C ILE A 24 3.22 5.09 -2.93
N LEU A 25 4.53 5.19 -2.74
CA LEU A 25 5.52 4.65 -3.67
C LEU A 25 5.48 3.11 -3.69
N LEU A 26 5.52 2.49 -2.52
CA LEU A 26 5.51 1.03 -2.36
C LEU A 26 4.20 0.41 -2.87
N PHE A 27 3.06 0.93 -2.42
CA PHE A 27 1.75 0.40 -2.84
C PHE A 27 1.38 0.81 -4.26
N GLY A 28 1.91 1.92 -4.78
CA GLY A 28 1.81 2.29 -6.19
C GLY A 28 2.51 1.26 -7.08
N ILE A 29 3.73 0.84 -6.73
CA ILE A 29 4.44 -0.24 -7.41
C ILE A 29 3.65 -1.54 -7.31
N MET A 30 3.19 -1.92 -6.10
CA MET A 30 2.41 -3.13 -5.89
C MET A 30 1.12 -3.15 -6.72
N LEU A 31 0.46 -2.01 -6.89
CA LEU A 31 -0.73 -1.89 -7.73
C LEU A 31 -0.42 -2.25 -9.19
N VAL A 32 0.66 -1.70 -9.75
CA VAL A 32 1.08 -2.03 -11.12
C VAL A 32 1.45 -3.51 -11.25
N VAL A 33 2.20 -4.05 -10.29
CA VAL A 33 2.62 -5.46 -10.28
C VAL A 33 1.40 -6.38 -10.14
N SER A 34 0.44 -6.05 -9.29
CA SER A 34 -0.77 -6.86 -9.08
C SER A 34 -1.56 -7.03 -10.37
N VAL A 35 -1.65 -6.01 -11.22
CA VAL A 35 -2.35 -6.10 -12.51
C VAL A 35 -1.67 -7.11 -13.44
N GLN A 36 -0.32 -7.15 -13.44
CA GLN A 36 0.42 -8.15 -14.21
C GLN A 36 0.20 -9.56 -13.63
N MET A 37 0.22 -9.69 -12.30
CA MET A 37 0.02 -10.96 -11.61
C MET A 37 -1.40 -11.50 -11.76
N VAL A 38 -2.43 -10.65 -11.85
CA VAL A 38 -3.79 -11.09 -12.15
C VAL A 38 -3.85 -11.83 -13.48
N ARG A 39 -3.16 -11.35 -14.52
CA ARG A 39 -3.12 -12.01 -15.82
C ARG A 39 -2.49 -13.40 -15.73
N LEU A 40 -1.36 -13.51 -15.03
CA LEU A 40 -0.67 -14.80 -14.82
C LEU A 40 -1.49 -15.76 -13.95
N GLY A 41 -2.08 -15.24 -12.87
CA GLY A 41 -2.87 -16.02 -11.91
C GLY A 41 -4.22 -16.50 -12.43
N MET A 42 -4.63 -16.10 -13.64
CA MET A 42 -5.81 -16.68 -14.30
C MET A 42 -5.52 -18.08 -14.85
N GLU A 43 -4.26 -18.34 -15.23
CA GLU A 43 -3.80 -19.63 -15.75
C GLU A 43 -3.27 -20.54 -14.63
N GLU A 44 -2.82 -19.95 -13.51
CA GLU A 44 -2.29 -20.70 -12.36
C GLU A 44 -3.33 -20.91 -11.25
N ILE A 45 -3.49 -22.18 -10.85
CA ILE A 45 -4.35 -22.60 -9.75
C ILE A 45 -3.52 -22.70 -8.47
N SER A 46 -4.04 -22.17 -7.36
CA SER A 46 -3.34 -22.28 -6.08
C SER A 46 -3.30 -23.75 -5.61
N PRO A 47 -2.15 -24.27 -5.16
CA PRO A 47 -2.01 -25.66 -4.72
C PRO A 47 -2.75 -25.95 -3.41
N SER A 48 -3.05 -24.93 -2.61
CA SER A 48 -3.70 -25.07 -1.29
C SER A 48 -5.21 -24.84 -1.34
N LEU A 49 -5.67 -23.81 -2.06
CA LEU A 49 -7.08 -23.43 -2.14
C LEU A 49 -7.77 -24.00 -3.39
N HIS A 50 -7.04 -24.59 -4.34
CA HIS A 50 -7.54 -25.05 -5.64
C HIS A 50 -8.35 -23.99 -6.43
N LEU A 51 -8.16 -22.71 -6.11
CA LEU A 51 -8.79 -21.58 -6.79
C LEU A 51 -7.76 -20.83 -7.65
N PRO A 52 -8.19 -20.11 -8.70
CA PRO A 52 -7.30 -19.26 -9.49
C PRO A 52 -6.61 -18.22 -8.61
N MET A 53 -5.29 -18.12 -8.71
CA MET A 53 -4.52 -17.15 -7.92
C MET A 53 -4.84 -15.69 -8.29
N ALA A 54 -5.44 -15.47 -9.46
CA ALA A 54 -5.98 -14.18 -9.90
C ALA A 54 -6.84 -13.51 -8.82
N LEU A 55 -7.65 -14.27 -8.08
CA LEU A 55 -8.52 -13.70 -7.05
C LEU A 55 -7.72 -13.05 -5.90
N ALA A 56 -6.60 -13.66 -5.50
CA ALA A 56 -5.70 -13.09 -4.50
C ALA A 56 -4.97 -11.85 -5.05
N PHE A 57 -4.56 -11.86 -6.31
CA PHE A 57 -3.91 -10.70 -6.92
C PHE A 57 -4.87 -9.53 -7.13
N VAL A 58 -6.14 -9.80 -7.45
CA VAL A 58 -7.18 -8.76 -7.52
C VAL A 58 -7.38 -8.11 -6.15
N SER A 59 -7.50 -8.89 -5.07
CA SER A 59 -7.67 -8.34 -3.72
C SER A 59 -6.45 -7.52 -3.28
N MET A 60 -5.24 -7.96 -3.64
CA MET A 60 -4.00 -7.22 -3.43
C MET A 60 -3.98 -5.89 -4.19
N GLY A 61 -4.51 -5.86 -5.41
CA GLY A 61 -4.67 -4.64 -6.20
C GLY A 61 -5.65 -3.65 -5.55
N VAL A 62 -6.81 -4.13 -5.10
CA VAL A 62 -7.80 -3.30 -4.38
C VAL A 62 -7.22 -2.73 -3.09
N LEU A 63 -6.52 -3.55 -2.30
CA LEU A 63 -5.85 -3.11 -1.07
C LEU A 63 -4.78 -2.05 -1.38
N SER A 64 -3.96 -2.28 -2.39
CA SER A 64 -2.91 -1.35 -2.80
C SER A 64 -3.51 -0.01 -3.23
N LEU A 65 -4.61 -0.03 -3.98
CA LEU A 65 -5.33 1.16 -4.41
C LEU A 65 -5.89 1.94 -3.21
N GLY A 66 -6.49 1.23 -2.25
CA GLY A 66 -6.95 1.82 -0.99
C GLY A 66 -5.80 2.49 -0.20
N MET A 67 -4.67 1.79 -0.05
CA MET A 67 -3.51 2.30 0.69
C MET A 67 -2.91 3.56 0.03
N VAL A 68 -2.81 3.57 -1.30
CA VAL A 68 -2.38 4.76 -2.05
C VAL A 68 -3.37 5.91 -1.84
N PHE A 69 -4.67 5.66 -1.99
CA PHE A 69 -5.71 6.67 -1.83
C PHE A 69 -5.69 7.32 -0.43
N TYR A 70 -5.69 6.50 0.63
CA TYR A 70 -5.64 7.00 2.01
C TYR A 70 -4.33 7.74 2.31
N SER A 71 -3.20 7.25 1.81
CA SER A 71 -1.92 7.91 2.01
C SER A 71 -1.85 9.28 1.32
N ILE A 72 -2.46 9.42 0.13
CA ILE A 72 -2.59 10.72 -0.54
C ILE A 72 -3.45 11.67 0.29
N LEU A 73 -4.62 11.23 0.76
CA LEU A 73 -5.48 12.05 1.62
C LEU A 73 -4.77 12.49 2.90
N HIS A 74 -4.00 11.59 3.51
CA HIS A 74 -3.19 11.88 4.68
C HIS A 74 -2.09 12.93 4.37
N LEU A 75 -1.42 12.82 3.22
CA LEU A 75 -0.40 13.78 2.78
C LEU A 75 -0.99 15.18 2.58
N ILE A 76 -2.20 15.27 2.01
CA ILE A 76 -2.93 16.54 1.82
C ILE A 76 -3.30 17.14 3.18
N LYS A 77 -3.74 16.31 4.13
CA LYS A 77 -4.10 16.75 5.48
C LYS A 77 -2.89 17.25 6.29
N ILE A 78 -1.70 16.69 6.09
CA ILE A 78 -0.47 17.17 6.75
C ILE A 78 -0.04 18.54 6.21
N LYS A 79 -0.24 18.79 4.91
CA LYS A 79 0.14 20.06 4.27
C LYS A 79 -0.77 21.23 4.63
N LYS A 80 -1.98 20.96 5.12
CA LYS A 80 -3.01 21.96 5.45
C LYS A 80 -2.95 22.32 6.93
#